data_AF-A0A0D8BW82-F1
#
_entry.id   AF-A0A0D8BW82-F1
#
_cell.length_a   1.000
_cell.length_b   1.000
_cell.length_c   1.000
_cell.angle_alpha   90.00
_cell.angle_beta   90.00
_cell.angle_gamma   90.00
#
_symmetry.space_group_name_H-M   'P 1'
#
loop_
_entity.id
_entity.type
_entity.pdbx_description
1 polymer ?
#
loop_
_entity_poly.entity_id
_entity_poly.type
_entity_poly.pdbx_seq_one_letter_code
_entity_poly.pdbx_strand_id
1 'polypeptide(L)'
;MNKLDKHEKRHIRLQICELLDGYCRTCPDRMKYRSTVCLTVCPISQEMRRLAAILENDSPTSEPDQGHAQNTLPKRKGRWTAEEVFYLWHHRKVLTIDQLANRLNREPKAVWEKLKQLVQKGGISDAG
;
A
#
# COMPACT_ATOMS: atom_id res chain seq x y z
N MET A 1 -21.64 13.25 6.07
CA MET A 1 -21.01 12.75 4.83
C MET A 1 -21.82 11.57 4.35
N ASN A 2 -22.32 11.62 3.11
CA ASN A 2 -23.13 10.54 2.55
C ASN A 2 -22.21 9.37 2.22
N LYS A 3 -22.55 8.19 2.74
CA LYS A 3 -21.86 6.94 2.45
C LYS A 3 -22.11 6.57 0.99
N LEU A 4 -21.04 6.33 0.22
CA LEU A 4 -21.11 5.84 -1.14
C LEU A 4 -21.86 4.52 -1.19
N ASP A 5 -22.80 4.46 -2.11
CA ASP A 5 -23.47 3.23 -2.44
C ASP A 5 -22.50 2.25 -3.14
N LYS A 6 -22.82 0.96 -3.07
CA LYS A 6 -22.13 -0.12 -3.77
C LYS A 6 -21.99 0.17 -5.26
N HIS A 7 -22.99 0.80 -5.88
CA HIS A 7 -22.94 1.19 -7.29
C HIS A 7 -21.87 2.26 -7.55
N GLU A 8 -21.76 3.28 -6.70
CA GLU A 8 -20.76 4.35 -6.81
C GLU A 8 -19.34 3.81 -6.60
N LYS A 9 -19.15 2.94 -5.60
CA LYS A 9 -17.85 2.25 -5.39
C LYS A 9 -17.45 1.38 -6.58
N ARG A 10 -18.43 0.75 -7.23
CA ARG A 10 -18.18 -0.03 -8.46
C ARG A 10 -17.80 0.89 -9.61
N HIS A 11 -18.52 2.00 -9.78
CA HIS A 11 -18.23 2.97 -10.83
C HIS A 11 -16.82 3.55 -10.72
N ILE A 12 -16.42 3.97 -9.52
CA ILE A 12 -15.06 4.50 -9.28
C ILE A 12 -13.99 3.45 -9.59
N ARG A 13 -14.20 2.19 -9.21
CA ARG A 13 -13.28 1.10 -9.55
C ARG A 13 -13.17 0.89 -11.07
N LEU A 14 -14.28 0.99 -11.79
CA LEU A 14 -14.26 0.91 -13.26
C LEU A 14 -13.52 2.08 -13.89
N GLN A 15 -13.72 3.31 -13.40
CA GLN A 15 -12.98 4.48 -13.87
C GLN A 15 -11.46 4.33 -13.67
N ILE A 16 -11.03 3.76 -12.53
CA ILE A 16 -9.61 3.45 -12.31
C ILE A 16 -9.11 2.42 -13.33
N CYS A 17 -9.88 1.36 -13.61
CA CYS A 17 -9.50 0.37 -14.64
C CYS A 17 -9.40 1.00 -16.03
N GLU A 18 -10.35 1.86 -16.42
CA GLU A 18 -10.35 2.55 -17.71
C GLU A 18 -9.12 3.46 -17.86
N LEU A 19 -8.73 4.17 -16.80
CA LEU A 19 -7.50 4.98 -16.79
C LEU A 19 -6.25 4.10 -16.96
N LEU A 20 -6.22 2.93 -16.33
CA LEU A 20 -5.11 1.99 -16.46
C LEU A 20 -5.03 1.40 -17.87
N ASP A 21 -6.15 0.97 -18.43
CA ASP A 21 -6.21 0.32 -19.73
C ASP A 21 -6.01 1.29 -20.88
N GLY A 22 -6.59 2.49 -20.79
CA GLY A 22 -6.53 3.51 -21.84
C GLY A 22 -5.21 4.27 -21.90
N TYR A 23 -4.58 4.54 -20.75
CA TYR A 23 -3.41 5.42 -20.70
C TYR A 23 -2.15 4.73 -20.19
N CYS A 24 -2.26 3.85 -19.19
CA CYS A 24 -1.09 3.26 -18.53
C CYS A 24 -0.59 1.98 -19.21
N ARG A 25 -1.43 1.30 -20.00
CA ARG A 25 -1.08 0.04 -20.67
C ARG A 25 0.06 0.20 -21.69
N THR A 26 0.06 1.32 -22.43
CA THR A 26 1.02 1.63 -23.49
C THR A 26 1.93 2.82 -23.14
N CYS A 27 1.88 3.32 -21.91
CA CYS A 27 2.66 4.48 -21.47
C CYS A 27 4.19 4.21 -21.54
N PRO A 28 4.95 4.95 -22.37
CA PRO A 28 6.40 4.77 -22.51
C PRO A 28 7.14 5.04 -21.21
N ASP A 29 6.71 6.07 -20.47
CA ASP A 29 7.32 6.45 -19.20
C ASP A 29 7.08 5.40 -18.12
N ARG A 30 5.92 4.74 -18.13
CA ARG A 30 5.66 3.61 -17.23
C ARG A 30 6.50 2.39 -17.60
N MET A 31 6.76 2.15 -18.89
CA MET A 31 7.62 1.04 -19.31
C MET A 31 9.10 1.29 -18.96
N LYS A 32 9.56 2.54 -19.10
CA LYS A 32 10.97 2.93 -18.94
C LYS A 32 11.34 3.32 -17.51
N TYR A 33 10.44 4.00 -16.79
CA TYR A 33 10.66 4.61 -15.48
C TYR A 33 9.58 4.21 -14.48
N ARG A 34 9.25 2.91 -14.47
CA ARG A 34 8.12 2.20 -13.82
C ARG A 34 7.51 2.74 -12.52
N SER A 35 8.19 3.60 -11.78
CA SER A 35 7.70 4.18 -10.52
C SER A 35 7.90 5.69 -10.39
N THR A 36 8.98 6.33 -10.87
CA THR A 36 9.25 7.73 -10.49
C THR A 36 8.26 8.71 -11.10
N VAL A 37 8.10 8.72 -12.42
CA VAL A 37 7.22 9.67 -13.14
C VAL A 37 5.76 9.43 -12.79
N CYS A 38 5.34 8.16 -12.75
CA CYS A 38 3.98 7.75 -12.40
C CYS A 38 3.62 8.00 -10.93
N LEU A 39 4.56 8.32 -10.05
CA LEU A 39 4.25 8.63 -8.65
C LEU A 39 4.34 10.13 -8.36
N THR A 40 5.17 10.89 -9.09
CA THR A 40 5.43 12.30 -8.77
C THR A 40 4.64 13.27 -9.65
N VAL A 41 4.62 13.08 -10.97
CA VAL A 41 4.17 14.13 -11.91
C VAL A 41 3.12 13.68 -12.93
N CYS A 42 2.82 12.38 -13.02
CA CYS A 42 1.86 11.87 -14.00
C CYS A 42 0.41 12.28 -13.65
N PRO A 43 -0.32 13.00 -14.52
CA PRO A 43 -1.69 13.45 -14.24
C PRO A 43 -2.67 12.27 -14.11
N ILE A 44 -2.50 11.21 -14.91
CA ILE A 44 -3.33 9.99 -14.81
C ILE A 44 -3.18 9.34 -13.43
N SER A 45 -1.96 9.32 -12.90
CA SER A 45 -1.71 8.78 -11.55
C SER A 45 -2.31 9.63 -10.44
N GLN A 46 -2.38 10.95 -10.63
CA GLN A 46 -3.00 11.86 -9.68
C GLN A 46 -4.51 11.62 -9.65
N GLU A 47 -5.13 11.48 -10.83
CA GLU A 47 -6.56 11.20 -10.92
C GLU A 47 -6.92 9.83 -10.34
N MET A 48 -6.14 8.79 -10.61
CA MET A 48 -6.34 7.48 -9.99
C MET A 48 -6.25 7.53 -8.46
N ARG A 49 -5.29 8.30 -7.91
CA ARG A 49 -5.17 8.50 -6.46
C ARG A 49 -6.36 9.26 -5.89
N ARG A 50 -6.85 10.28 -6.59
CA ARG A 50 -8.06 11.02 -6.21
C ARG A 50 -9.28 10.09 -6.14
N LEU A 51 -9.48 9.24 -7.15
CA LEU A 51 -10.54 8.25 -7.19
C LEU A 51 -10.39 7.21 -6.07
N ALA A 52 -9.18 6.73 -5.80
CA ALA A 52 -8.92 5.80 -4.70
C ALA A 52 -9.21 6.43 -3.32
N ALA A 53 -8.85 7.70 -3.11
CA ALA A 53 -9.14 8.41 -1.87
C ALA A 53 -10.65 8.52 -1.59
N ILE A 54 -11.49 8.65 -2.62
CA ILE A 54 -12.95 8.63 -2.46
C ILE A 54 -13.44 7.27 -1.94
N LEU A 55 -12.81 6.17 -2.38
CA LEU A 55 -13.13 4.83 -1.87
C LEU A 55 -12.69 4.63 -0.42
N GLU A 56 -11.52 5.17 -0.06
CA GLU A 56 -10.94 5.06 1.29
C GLU A 56 -11.73 5.88 2.32
N ASN A 57 -12.13 7.10 1.96
CA ASN A 57 -12.91 8.00 2.81
C ASN A 57 -14.36 7.55 3.04
N ASP A 58 -14.83 6.51 2.34
CA ASP A 58 -16.17 5.94 2.51
C ASP A 58 -16.27 4.79 3.53
N SER A 59 -15.14 4.41 4.14
CA SER A 59 -15.16 3.46 5.25
C SER A 59 -15.71 4.16 6.50
N PRO A 60 -16.78 3.65 7.16
CA PRO A 60 -17.16 4.12 8.49
C PRO A 60 -16.18 3.54 9.53
N THR A 61 -14.95 4.04 9.51
CA THR A 61 -13.97 3.82 10.56
C THR A 61 -13.10 5.08 10.64
N SER A 62 -13.50 5.95 11.56
CA SER A 62 -12.63 6.76 12.43
C SER A 62 -11.45 7.53 11.82
N GLU A 63 -11.59 8.84 11.95
CA GLU A 63 -10.57 9.87 12.11
C GLU A 63 -10.04 10.62 10.87
N PRO A 64 -9.96 11.96 10.97
CA PRO A 64 -9.37 12.81 9.95
C PRO A 64 -7.85 12.62 9.90
N ASP A 65 -7.31 12.61 8.68
CA ASP A 65 -5.89 12.86 8.44
C ASP A 65 -5.55 14.28 8.91
N GLN A 66 -5.08 14.42 10.15
CA GLN A 66 -4.20 15.50 10.57
C GLN A 66 -3.15 14.94 11.54
N GLY A 67 -1.89 15.10 11.11
CA GLY A 67 -0.62 15.01 11.84
C GLY A 67 -0.60 14.50 13.30
N HIS A 68 0.40 13.64 13.56
CA HIS A 68 0.97 13.48 14.90
C HIS A 68 -0.04 13.09 16.01
N ALA A 69 -0.63 11.91 15.94
CA ALA A 69 -1.16 11.27 17.14
C ALA A 69 -0.76 9.80 17.15
N GLN A 70 0.09 9.50 18.13
CA GLN A 70 0.72 8.22 18.36
C GLN A 70 -0.36 7.31 18.94
N ASN A 71 -1.12 6.67 18.05
CA ASN A 71 -2.16 5.76 18.48
C ASN A 71 -1.47 4.48 18.96
N THR A 72 -1.29 4.38 20.28
CA THR A 72 -0.69 3.27 21.01
C THR A 72 -1.61 2.04 20.97
N LEU A 73 -1.94 1.53 19.78
CA LEU A 73 -2.33 0.13 19.70
C LEU A 73 -1.10 -0.70 20.11
N PRO A 74 -1.25 -1.72 20.97
CA PRO A 74 -0.15 -2.58 21.32
C PRO A 74 0.40 -3.23 20.05
N LYS A 75 1.62 -2.84 19.68
CA LYS A 75 2.33 -3.39 18.51
C LYS A 75 2.33 -4.90 18.64
N ARG A 76 1.98 -5.60 17.56
CA ARG A 76 1.90 -7.06 17.54
C ARG A 76 3.27 -7.64 17.90
N LYS A 77 3.33 -8.33 19.04
CA LYS A 77 4.49 -9.12 19.49
C LYS A 77 4.17 -10.59 19.30
N GLY A 78 5.02 -11.34 18.60
CA GLY A 78 4.83 -12.78 18.40
C GLY A 78 5.27 -13.30 17.03
N ARG A 79 4.83 -14.52 16.73
CA ARG A 79 5.13 -15.24 15.48
C ARG A 79 4.73 -14.42 14.27
N TRP A 80 5.59 -14.42 13.26
CA TRP A 80 5.31 -13.82 11.96
C TRP A 80 4.41 -14.78 11.17
N THR A 81 3.28 -14.29 10.68
CA THR A 81 2.42 -15.08 9.78
C THR A 81 3.00 -15.13 8.36
N ALA A 82 2.55 -16.09 7.56
CA ALA A 82 2.98 -16.20 6.17
C ALA A 82 2.64 -14.94 5.37
N GLU A 83 1.47 -14.34 5.62
CA GLU A 83 1.02 -13.11 4.98
C GLU A 83 1.87 -11.91 5.37
N GLU A 84 2.21 -11.76 6.66
CA GLU A 84 3.10 -10.69 7.12
C GLU A 84 4.48 -10.78 6.48
N VAL A 85 5.01 -12.01 6.36
CA VAL A 85 6.31 -12.29 5.74
C VAL A 85 6.26 -12.03 4.24
N PHE A 86 5.20 -12.48 3.56
CA PHE A 86 4.97 -12.24 2.15
C PHE A 86 4.87 -10.74 1.87
N TYR A 87 4.06 -10.02 2.64
CA TYR A 87 3.88 -8.58 2.49
C TYR A 87 5.20 -7.83 2.71
N LEU A 88 5.92 -8.15 3.80
CA LEU A 88 7.22 -7.57 4.09
C LEU A 88 8.22 -7.78 2.94
N TRP A 89 8.30 -9.01 2.43
CA TRP A 89 9.25 -9.34 1.38
C TRP A 89 8.96 -8.62 0.06
N HIS A 90 7.69 -8.56 -0.36
CA HIS A 90 7.30 -7.95 -1.63
C HIS A 90 7.41 -6.42 -1.60
N HIS A 91 7.18 -5.80 -0.45
CA HIS A 91 7.20 -4.34 -0.31
C HIS A 91 8.55 -3.77 0.16
N ARG A 92 9.56 -4.61 0.44
CA ARG A 92 10.88 -4.20 0.96
C ARG A 92 11.64 -3.18 0.11
N LYS A 93 11.37 -3.12 -1.20
CA LYS A 93 12.04 -2.21 -2.14
C LYS A 93 11.24 -0.93 -2.39
N VAL A 94 9.99 -0.87 -1.93
CA VAL A 94 9.04 0.20 -2.23
C VAL A 94 8.74 1.04 -0.98
N LEU A 95 8.69 0.40 0.19
CA LEU A 95 8.34 1.03 1.46
C LEU A 95 9.54 1.08 2.41
N THR A 96 9.60 2.14 3.22
CA THR A 96 10.59 2.25 4.31
C THR A 96 10.23 1.32 5.46
N ILE A 97 11.20 1.07 6.36
CA ILE A 97 10.99 0.25 7.56
C ILE A 97 9.84 0.80 8.42
N ASP A 98 9.75 2.11 8.59
CA ASP A 98 8.67 2.74 9.37
C ASP A 98 7.30 2.56 8.72
N GLN A 99 7.22 2.69 7.40
CA GLN A 99 5.99 2.44 6.66
C GLN A 99 5.57 0.97 6.75
N LEU A 100 6.52 0.04 6.62
CA LEU A 100 6.27 -1.40 6.78
C LEU A 100 5.83 -1.73 8.22
N ALA A 101 6.45 -1.12 9.21
CA ALA A 101 6.11 -1.27 10.62
C ALA A 101 4.69 -0.80 10.92
N ASN A 102 4.30 0.36 10.38
CA ASN A 102 2.94 0.88 10.52
C ASN A 102 1.91 -0.02 9.82
N ARG A 103 2.21 -0.48 8.59
CA ARG A 103 1.31 -1.35 7.82
C ARG A 103 1.15 -2.75 8.45
N LEU A 104 2.23 -3.30 9.01
CA LEU A 104 2.22 -4.61 9.69
C LEU A 104 1.82 -4.51 11.16
N ASN A 105 1.60 -3.29 11.67
CA ASN A 105 1.38 -3.00 13.09
C ASN A 105 2.43 -3.67 14.00
N ARG A 106 3.71 -3.60 13.59
CA ARG A 106 4.87 -4.18 14.28
C ARG A 106 5.89 -3.11 14.63
N GLU A 107 6.83 -3.46 15.49
CA GLU A 107 7.93 -2.56 15.83
C GLU A 107 8.92 -2.42 14.67
N PRO A 108 9.38 -1.21 14.32
CA PRO A 108 10.37 -0.99 13.26
C PRO A 108 11.61 -1.86 13.41
N LYS A 109 12.09 -2.04 14.65
CA LYS A 109 13.22 -2.92 14.97
C LYS A 109 12.92 -4.38 14.59
N ALA A 110 11.75 -4.89 14.94
CA ALA A 110 11.34 -6.26 14.60
C ALA A 110 11.19 -6.48 13.09
N VAL A 111 10.69 -5.47 12.36
CA VAL A 111 10.60 -5.48 10.90
C VAL A 111 11.98 -5.53 10.27
N TRP A 112 12.90 -4.69 10.73
CA TRP A 112 14.29 -4.68 10.25
C TRP A 112 14.98 -6.02 10.50
N GLU A 113 14.87 -6.58 11.70
CA GLU A 113 15.45 -7.88 12.05
C GLU A 113 14.87 -9.00 11.18
N LYS A 114 13.54 -9.02 10.98
CA LYS A 114 12.90 -10.02 10.13
C LYS A 114 13.36 -9.88 8.68
N LEU A 115 13.44 -8.66 8.16
CA LEU A 115 13.89 -8.41 6.80
C LEU A 115 15.34 -8.86 6.60
N LYS A 116 16.22 -8.56 7.56
CA LYS A 116 17.62 -9.02 7.57
C LYS A 116 17.71 -10.55 7.55
N GLN A 117 16.89 -11.24 8.36
CA GLN A 117 16.83 -12.71 8.35
C GLN A 117 16.37 -13.26 7.00
N LEU A 118 15.36 -12.66 6.38
CA LEU A 118 14.86 -13.08 5.06
C LEU A 118 15.91 -12.88 3.96
N VAL A 119 16.66 -11.78 4.00
CA VAL A 119 17.75 -11.51 3.06
C VAL A 119 18.88 -12.53 3.24
N GLN A 120 19.27 -12.82 4.49
CA GLN A 120 20.30 -13.81 4.79
C GLN A 120 19.90 -15.23 4.37
N LYS A 121 18.61 -15.58 4.46
CA LYS A 121 18.07 -16.87 4.01
C LYS A 121 17.87 -16.97 2.49
N GLY A 122 18.13 -15.90 1.74
CA GLY A 122 17.95 -15.88 0.28
C GLY A 122 16.48 -15.74 -0.17
N GLY A 123 15.54 -15.48 0.74
CA GLY A 123 14.13 -15.29 0.41
C GLY A 123 13.15 -15.78 1.45
N ILE A 124 11.90 -15.89 0.99
CA ILE A 124 10.81 -16.53 1.70
C ILE A 124 10.71 -17.96 1.17
N SER A 125 10.95 -18.95 2.03
CA SER A 125 10.62 -20.34 1.72
C SER A 125 9.17 -20.57 2.13
N ASP A 126 8.30 -20.83 1.16
CA ASP A 126 6.97 -21.40 1.39
C ASP A 126 7.16 -22.77 2.04
N ALA A 127 7.13 -22.81 3.36
CA ALA A 127 6.91 -24.03 4.11
C ALA A 127 5.48 -23.92 4.67
N GLY A 128 4.55 -24.59 3.97
CA GLY A 128 3.18 -24.82 4.42
C GLY A 128 3.11 -25.68 5.66
#